data_AF-A0A1Y2IKS7-F1
#
_entry.id   AF-A0A1Y2IKS7-F1
#
_cell.length_a   1.000
_cell.length_b   1.000
_cell.length_c   1.000
_cell.angle_alpha   90.00
_cell.angle_beta   90.00
_cell.angle_gamma   90.00
#
_symmetry.space_group_name_H-M   'P 1'
#
loop_
_entity.id
_entity.type
_entity.pdbx_description
1 polymer ?
#
loop_
_entity_poly.entity_id
_entity_poly.type
_entity_poly.pdbx_seq_one_letter_code
_entity_poly.pdbx_strand_id
1 'polypeptide(L)'
;MASTGPSEGATGGPLDKEDIHMQWMQCAMDMAEEALAAQEVPVGCVFVRDGRIIARARNRTNQLRNATRHAELEAIDEILANRELTPTVTEYPLSETTLYVTVEPCIMCASALRQMGIKEVFYGCGNDRFGGCGSVLGVNSALPHPKHPGYRATGGYMREDAIMILRRFYITENTNAPVPKSKANRVLKTDIPSRLSPKPQAA
;
A
#
# COMPACT_ATOMS: atom_id res chain seq x y z
N MET A 1 52.45 -16.64 -22.05
CA MET A 1 51.31 -16.85 -22.96
C MET A 1 50.20 -17.44 -22.10
N ALA A 2 49.29 -16.61 -21.58
CA ALA A 2 47.92 -16.43 -22.08
C ALA A 2 47.17 -17.77 -22.11
N SER A 3 46.04 -17.98 -21.45
CA SER A 3 44.92 -17.08 -21.17
C SER A 3 43.97 -17.72 -20.14
N THR A 4 43.66 -17.00 -19.06
CA THR A 4 42.46 -17.25 -18.23
C THR A 4 41.26 -16.62 -18.94
N GLY A 5 40.35 -17.44 -19.46
CA GLY A 5 39.06 -16.97 -19.96
C GLY A 5 38.13 -16.62 -18.78
N PRO A 6 37.36 -15.53 -18.86
CA PRO A 6 36.32 -15.24 -17.86
C PRO A 6 35.12 -16.14 -18.15
N SER A 7 34.68 -16.93 -17.15
CA SER A 7 33.38 -17.60 -17.24
C SER A 7 32.28 -16.55 -17.05
N GLU A 8 31.52 -16.39 -18.12
CA GLU A 8 30.51 -15.39 -18.37
C GLU A 8 29.34 -15.41 -17.38
N GLY A 9 28.91 -14.20 -17.01
CA GLY A 9 27.51 -13.77 -17.01
C GLY A 9 26.47 -14.69 -16.38
N ALA A 10 26.08 -14.37 -15.14
CA ALA A 10 24.78 -14.76 -14.61
C ALA A 10 23.68 -14.11 -15.47
N THR A 11 23.12 -14.86 -16.42
CA THR A 11 21.92 -14.48 -17.15
C THR A 11 20.73 -14.57 -16.20
N GLY A 12 20.22 -13.42 -15.77
CA GLY A 12 18.98 -13.33 -14.99
C GLY A 12 17.82 -13.90 -15.80
N GLY A 13 17.31 -15.06 -15.36
CA GLY A 13 16.06 -15.62 -15.89
C GLY A 13 14.85 -14.73 -15.58
N PRO A 14 13.67 -15.03 -16.14
CA PRO A 14 12.46 -14.32 -15.77
C PRO A 14 12.22 -14.48 -14.26
N LEU A 15 12.15 -13.36 -13.55
CA LEU A 15 11.81 -13.33 -12.12
C LEU A 15 10.48 -14.07 -11.90
N ASP A 16 10.37 -14.82 -10.80
CA ASP A 16 9.10 -15.45 -10.44
C ASP A 16 8.03 -14.36 -10.24
N LYS A 17 6.76 -14.69 -10.49
CA LYS A 17 5.64 -13.76 -10.26
C LYS A 17 5.57 -13.31 -8.80
N GLU A 18 5.99 -14.15 -7.86
CA GLU A 18 6.05 -13.76 -6.45
C GLU A 18 7.18 -12.75 -6.19
N ASP A 19 8.33 -12.91 -6.87
CA ASP A 19 9.47 -11.99 -6.77
C ASP A 19 9.11 -10.58 -7.28
N ILE A 20 8.35 -10.48 -8.38
CA ILE A 20 7.99 -9.16 -8.93
C ILE A 20 7.04 -8.37 -8.02
N HIS A 21 6.10 -9.05 -7.35
CA HIS A 21 5.19 -8.41 -6.42
C HIS A 21 5.92 -7.91 -5.16
N MET A 22 6.92 -8.66 -4.69
CA MET A 22 7.79 -8.23 -3.59
C MET A 22 8.62 -7.00 -3.97
N GLN A 23 9.15 -6.92 -5.19
CA GLN A 23 9.88 -5.74 -5.67
C GLN A 23 9.01 -4.47 -5.71
N TRP A 24 7.77 -4.59 -6.19
CA TRP A 24 6.84 -3.45 -6.18
C TRP A 24 6.35 -3.10 -4.78
N MET A 25 6.17 -4.09 -3.90
CA MET A 25 5.86 -3.82 -2.50
C MET A 25 7.02 -3.11 -1.79
N GLN A 26 8.28 -3.45 -2.10
CA GLN A 26 9.44 -2.71 -1.59
C GLN A 26 9.38 -1.23 -2.01
N CYS A 27 9.03 -0.94 -3.26
CA CYS A 27 8.82 0.43 -3.72
C CYS A 27 7.71 1.16 -2.95
N ALA A 28 6.65 0.46 -2.53
CA ALA A 28 5.60 1.02 -1.67
C ALA A 28 6.08 1.24 -0.22
N MET A 29 6.95 0.35 0.30
CA MET A 29 7.60 0.51 1.60
C MET A 29 8.51 1.73 1.64
N ASP A 30 9.23 2.03 0.56
CA ASP A 30 10.05 3.25 0.46
C ASP A 30 9.17 4.50 0.65
N MET A 31 7.99 4.54 0.01
CA MET A 31 7.02 5.64 0.20
C MET A 31 6.46 5.69 1.63
N ALA A 32 6.33 4.55 2.31
CA ALA A 32 5.90 4.51 3.71
C ALA A 32 6.97 5.06 4.67
N GLU A 33 8.25 4.83 4.39
CA GLU A 33 9.36 5.46 5.13
C GLU A 33 9.40 6.97 4.89
N GLU A 34 9.13 7.44 3.67
CA GLU A 34 8.97 8.87 3.41
C GLU A 34 7.81 9.49 4.22
N ALA A 35 6.69 8.78 4.36
CA ALA A 35 5.57 9.24 5.21
C ALA A 35 5.98 9.31 6.67
N LEU A 36 6.68 8.27 7.17
CA LEU A 36 7.17 8.27 8.54
C LEU A 36 8.12 9.45 8.81
N ALA A 37 9.06 9.69 7.89
CA ALA A 37 10.01 10.81 7.97
C ALA A 37 9.28 12.17 7.97
N ALA A 38 8.16 12.27 7.26
CA ALA A 38 7.29 13.44 7.24
C ALA A 38 6.28 13.50 8.40
N GLN A 39 6.41 12.63 9.41
CA GLN A 39 5.48 12.55 10.56
C GLN A 39 4.02 12.28 10.16
N GLU A 40 3.82 11.57 9.05
CA GLU A 40 2.53 11.07 8.58
C GLU A 40 2.34 9.59 8.96
N VAL A 41 1.10 9.12 8.95
CA VAL A 41 0.83 7.68 9.09
C VAL A 41 1.58 6.94 7.95
N PRO A 42 2.43 5.95 8.23
CA PRO A 42 3.37 5.39 7.25
C PRO A 42 2.68 4.38 6.32
N VAL A 43 1.81 4.92 5.47
CA VAL A 43 1.18 4.19 4.37
C VAL A 43 1.75 4.75 3.08
N GLY A 44 2.32 3.86 2.28
CA GLY A 44 2.89 4.15 0.97
C GLY A 44 2.30 3.21 -0.07
N CYS A 45 2.24 3.67 -1.31
CA CYS A 45 1.74 2.88 -2.41
C CYS A 45 2.44 3.19 -3.73
N VAL A 46 2.39 2.22 -4.65
CA VAL A 46 2.75 2.41 -6.06
C VAL A 46 1.68 1.81 -6.96
N PHE A 47 1.38 2.50 -8.06
CA PHE A 47 0.50 2.01 -9.12
C PHE A 47 1.37 1.57 -10.30
N VAL A 48 1.15 0.34 -10.77
CA VAL A 48 1.92 -0.29 -11.84
C VAL A 48 1.00 -0.59 -13.02
N ARG A 49 1.43 -0.19 -14.22
CA ARG A 49 0.77 -0.48 -15.50
C ARG A 49 1.85 -0.83 -16.52
N ASP A 50 1.63 -1.87 -17.33
CA ASP A 50 2.57 -2.34 -18.35
C ASP A 50 4.01 -2.56 -17.82
N GLY A 51 4.11 -3.11 -16.61
CA GLY A 51 5.39 -3.41 -15.94
C GLY A 51 6.15 -2.17 -15.47
N ARG A 52 5.52 -0.99 -15.44
CA ARG A 52 6.12 0.28 -15.02
C ARG A 52 5.31 0.93 -13.92
N ILE A 53 5.99 1.57 -12.98
CA ILE A 53 5.33 2.42 -12.00
C ILE A 53 4.87 3.70 -12.71
N ILE A 54 3.57 3.98 -12.64
CA ILE A 54 2.95 5.19 -13.20
C ILE A 54 2.65 6.26 -12.16
N ALA A 55 2.61 5.89 -10.87
CA ALA A 55 2.50 6.83 -9.76
C ALA A 55 3.07 6.22 -8.47
N ARG A 56 3.61 7.08 -7.60
CA ARG A 56 4.09 6.75 -6.25
C ARG A 56 3.49 7.75 -5.28
N ALA A 57 2.91 7.27 -4.19
CA ALA A 57 2.32 8.17 -3.23
C ALA A 57 2.42 7.64 -1.81
N ARG A 58 2.17 8.55 -0.87
CA ARG A 58 2.16 8.31 0.56
C ARG A 58 1.06 9.15 1.21
N ASN A 59 0.70 8.82 2.45
CA ASN A 59 -0.21 9.68 3.21
C ASN A 59 0.36 11.09 3.37
N ARG A 60 -0.51 12.09 3.22
CA ARG A 60 -0.23 13.54 3.39
C ARG A 60 -1.36 14.27 4.12
N THR A 61 -2.07 13.57 5.01
CA THR A 61 -3.28 14.11 5.67
C THR A 61 -2.99 15.29 6.58
N ASN A 62 -1.91 15.23 7.36
CA ASN A 62 -1.47 16.34 8.21
C ASN A 62 -0.88 17.47 7.36
N GLN A 63 -0.01 17.15 6.41
CA GLN A 63 0.68 18.09 5.54
C GLN A 63 -0.31 18.95 4.74
N LEU A 64 -1.35 18.33 4.19
CA LEU A 64 -2.35 19.01 3.36
C LEU A 64 -3.62 19.39 4.14
N ARG A 65 -3.66 19.12 5.45
CA ARG A 65 -4.81 19.37 6.34
C ARG A 65 -6.13 18.85 5.76
N ASN A 66 -6.07 17.67 5.15
CA ASN A 66 -7.20 17.06 4.48
C ASN A 66 -7.21 15.56 4.79
N ALA A 67 -8.28 15.13 5.47
CA ALA A 67 -8.44 13.77 5.95
C ALA A 67 -8.50 12.73 4.83
N THR A 68 -8.78 13.12 3.58
CA THR A 68 -8.85 12.20 2.45
C THR A 68 -7.51 11.98 1.76
N ARG A 69 -6.43 12.65 2.15
CA ARG A 69 -5.11 12.60 1.48
C ARG A 69 -4.32 11.34 1.88
N HIS A 70 -4.96 10.19 1.67
CA HIS A 70 -4.38 8.87 1.78
C HIS A 70 -3.53 8.56 0.54
N ALA A 71 -2.53 7.69 0.69
CA ALA A 71 -1.61 7.31 -0.37
C ALA A 71 -2.34 6.92 -1.67
N GLU A 72 -3.39 6.09 -1.57
CA GLU A 72 -4.14 5.61 -2.73
C GLU A 72 -4.85 6.75 -3.47
N LEU A 73 -5.49 7.69 -2.76
CA LEU A 73 -6.18 8.81 -3.38
C LEU A 73 -5.22 9.84 -3.98
N GLU A 74 -4.07 10.07 -3.33
CA GLU A 74 -3.04 10.96 -3.86
C GLU A 74 -2.45 10.45 -5.18
N ALA A 75 -2.18 9.14 -5.28
CA ALA A 75 -1.72 8.54 -6.53
C ALA A 75 -2.80 8.52 -7.61
N ILE A 76 -4.07 8.29 -7.25
CA ILE A 76 -5.18 8.37 -8.22
C ILE A 76 -5.29 9.78 -8.79
N ASP A 77 -5.25 10.82 -7.94
CA ASP A 77 -5.29 12.22 -8.39
C ASP A 77 -4.12 12.54 -9.34
N GLU A 78 -2.91 12.06 -9.04
CA GLU A 78 -1.73 12.20 -9.92
C GLU A 78 -1.94 11.53 -11.29
N ILE A 79 -2.44 10.29 -11.31
CA ILE A 79 -2.70 9.55 -12.54
C ILE A 79 -3.74 10.26 -13.39
N LEU A 80 -4.86 10.68 -12.80
CA LEU A 80 -5.97 11.31 -13.53
C LEU A 80 -5.63 12.74 -14.01
N ALA A 81 -4.72 13.44 -13.32
CA ALA A 81 -4.24 14.74 -13.77
C ALA A 81 -3.27 14.64 -14.96
N ASN A 82 -2.64 13.48 -15.18
CA ASN A 82 -1.66 13.27 -16.23
C ASN A 82 -2.31 12.73 -17.52
N ARG A 83 -2.41 13.61 -18.54
CA ARG A 83 -2.99 13.26 -19.85
C ARG A 83 -2.20 12.18 -20.62
N GLU A 84 -0.93 11.97 -20.32
CA GLU A 84 -0.16 10.89 -20.96
C GLU A 84 -0.55 9.52 -20.37
N LEU A 85 -0.92 9.47 -19.09
CA LEU A 85 -1.38 8.26 -18.41
C LEU A 85 -2.87 7.98 -18.64
N THR A 86 -3.65 9.02 -18.87
CA THR A 86 -5.09 8.93 -19.19
C THR A 86 -5.43 9.77 -20.42
N PRO A 87 -4.99 9.37 -21.63
CA PRO A 87 -5.18 10.15 -22.85
C PRO A 87 -6.64 10.21 -23.31
N THR A 88 -7.44 9.23 -22.91
CA THR A 88 -8.86 9.14 -23.22
C THR A 88 -9.65 9.05 -21.92
N VAL A 89 -10.77 9.77 -21.83
CA VAL A 89 -11.71 9.63 -20.72
C VAL A 89 -12.43 8.29 -20.87
N THR A 90 -12.22 7.39 -19.91
CA THR A 90 -12.89 6.09 -19.83
C THR A 90 -13.66 5.99 -18.52
N GLU A 91 -14.66 5.11 -18.47
CA GLU A 91 -15.40 4.85 -17.22
C GLU A 91 -14.51 4.22 -16.14
N TYR A 92 -13.52 3.42 -16.54
CA TYR A 92 -12.59 2.71 -15.66
C TYR A 92 -11.14 3.00 -16.04
N PRO A 93 -10.59 4.17 -15.64
CA PRO A 93 -9.25 4.59 -16.06
C PRO A 93 -8.12 3.72 -15.49
N LEU A 94 -8.40 2.85 -14.51
CA LEU A 94 -7.41 2.00 -13.85
C LEU A 94 -7.57 0.49 -14.16
N SER A 95 -8.33 0.12 -15.20
CA SER A 95 -8.62 -1.29 -15.55
C SER A 95 -7.41 -2.16 -15.82
N GLU A 96 -6.31 -1.57 -16.28
CA GLU A 96 -5.03 -2.28 -16.50
C GLU A 96 -3.98 -1.98 -15.44
N THR A 97 -4.38 -1.42 -14.30
CA THR A 97 -3.45 -0.95 -13.26
C THR A 97 -3.52 -1.83 -12.02
N THR A 98 -2.36 -2.25 -11.54
CA THR A 98 -2.20 -2.98 -10.28
C THR A 98 -1.69 -2.04 -9.20
N LEU A 99 -2.30 -2.09 -8.02
CA LEU A 99 -1.87 -1.34 -6.84
C LEU A 99 -1.04 -2.23 -5.91
N TYR A 100 0.08 -1.69 -5.41
CA TYR A 100 0.81 -2.22 -4.26
C TYR A 100 0.77 -1.19 -3.15
N VAL A 101 0.28 -1.58 -1.96
CA VAL A 101 0.12 -0.67 -0.81
C VAL A 101 0.53 -1.34 0.49
N THR A 102 1.23 -0.63 1.37
CA THR A 102 1.81 -1.27 2.57
C THR A 102 0.76 -1.78 3.56
N VAL A 103 -0.40 -1.12 3.61
CA VAL A 103 -1.52 -1.46 4.50
C VAL A 103 -2.78 -1.68 3.67
N GLU A 104 -3.61 -2.64 4.06
CA GLU A 104 -4.91 -2.87 3.42
C GLU A 104 -5.70 -1.56 3.25
N PRO A 105 -6.20 -1.27 2.03
CA PRO A 105 -6.98 -0.07 1.76
C PRO A 105 -8.15 0.07 2.74
N CYS A 106 -8.35 1.27 3.27
CA CYS A 106 -9.51 1.54 4.09
C CYS A 106 -10.81 1.50 3.25
N ILE A 107 -11.98 1.44 3.88
CA ILE A 107 -13.29 1.47 3.21
C ILE A 107 -13.40 2.56 2.13
N MET A 108 -12.91 3.77 2.42
CA MET A 108 -12.90 4.90 1.47
C MET A 108 -12.03 4.59 0.24
N CYS A 109 -10.78 4.19 0.46
CA CYS A 109 -9.83 3.93 -0.64
C CYS A 109 -10.27 2.69 -1.44
N ALA A 110 -10.75 1.65 -0.76
CA ALA A 110 -11.28 0.45 -1.39
C ALA A 110 -12.48 0.76 -2.31
N SER A 111 -13.38 1.66 -1.89
CA SER A 111 -14.51 2.12 -2.70
C SER A 111 -14.05 2.95 -3.91
N ALA A 112 -13.10 3.86 -3.72
CA ALA A 112 -12.54 4.67 -4.81
C ALA A 112 -11.88 3.79 -5.88
N LEU A 113 -11.04 2.84 -5.45
CA LEU A 113 -10.41 1.86 -6.34
C LEU A 113 -11.42 1.03 -7.13
N ARG A 114 -12.52 0.62 -6.50
CA ARG A 114 -13.62 -0.09 -7.17
C ARG A 114 -14.29 0.77 -8.24
N GLN A 115 -14.56 2.03 -7.91
CA GLN A 115 -15.21 2.98 -8.84
C GLN A 115 -14.32 3.31 -10.03
N MET A 116 -13.00 3.42 -9.83
CA MET A 116 -12.01 3.63 -10.89
C MET A 116 -11.69 2.37 -11.71
N GLY A 117 -12.22 1.21 -11.27
CA GLY A 117 -12.06 -0.08 -11.93
C GLY A 117 -10.64 -0.62 -11.85
N ILE A 118 -9.98 -0.55 -10.68
CA ILE A 118 -8.64 -1.13 -10.50
C ILE A 118 -8.61 -2.62 -10.91
N LYS A 119 -7.50 -3.08 -11.52
CA LYS A 119 -7.32 -4.48 -11.92
C LYS A 119 -7.25 -5.40 -10.70
N GLU A 120 -6.29 -5.14 -9.84
CA GLU A 120 -6.06 -5.88 -8.59
C GLU A 120 -5.19 -5.09 -7.61
N VAL A 121 -5.23 -5.52 -6.35
CA VAL A 121 -4.50 -4.89 -5.26
C VAL A 121 -3.68 -5.94 -4.53
N PHE A 122 -2.42 -5.63 -4.27
CA PHE A 122 -1.55 -6.35 -3.36
C PHE A 122 -1.27 -5.46 -2.16
N TYR A 123 -1.39 -6.01 -0.95
CA TYR A 123 -1.11 -5.25 0.26
C TYR A 123 -0.25 -6.01 1.26
N GLY A 124 0.42 -5.27 2.14
CA GLY A 124 1.27 -5.87 3.17
C GLY A 124 0.49 -6.42 4.35
N CYS A 125 0.21 -5.56 5.32
CA CYS A 125 -0.57 -5.95 6.51
C CYS A 125 -2.04 -5.58 6.40
N GLY A 126 -2.90 -6.29 7.15
CA GLY A 126 -4.32 -5.97 7.26
C GLY A 126 -4.56 -4.63 7.96
N ASN A 127 -5.79 -4.12 7.83
CA ASN A 127 -6.25 -2.91 8.49
C ASN A 127 -7.41 -3.25 9.45
N ASP A 128 -7.06 -3.58 10.69
CA ASP A 128 -8.00 -4.10 11.69
C ASP A 128 -9.09 -3.10 12.11
N ARG A 129 -8.92 -1.80 11.82
CA ARG A 129 -9.85 -0.75 12.22
C ARG A 129 -10.73 -0.26 11.09
N PHE A 130 -10.20 -0.22 9.86
CA PHE A 130 -10.86 0.46 8.74
C PHE A 130 -10.80 -0.32 7.43
N GLY A 131 -10.31 -1.56 7.43
CA GLY A 131 -10.03 -2.35 6.22
C GLY A 131 -11.26 -2.59 5.35
N GLY A 132 -11.15 -2.18 4.09
CA GLY A 132 -12.19 -2.27 3.06
C GLY A 132 -12.03 -3.46 2.11
N CYS A 133 -11.05 -4.34 2.35
CA CYS A 133 -10.80 -5.52 1.53
C CYS A 133 -11.02 -6.84 2.28
N GLY A 134 -11.73 -6.79 3.42
CA GLY A 134 -12.12 -7.97 4.20
C GLY A 134 -11.82 -7.90 5.70
N SER A 135 -10.91 -7.04 6.18
CA SER A 135 -10.65 -6.99 7.63
C SER A 135 -11.82 -6.44 8.43
N VAL A 136 -12.55 -5.45 7.88
CA VAL A 136 -13.77 -4.90 8.48
C VAL A 136 -14.95 -5.05 7.54
N LEU A 137 -14.81 -4.59 6.29
CA LEU A 137 -15.82 -4.74 5.24
C LEU A 137 -15.16 -5.22 3.95
N GLY A 138 -15.85 -6.05 3.17
CA GLY A 138 -15.39 -6.48 1.84
C GLY A 138 -15.90 -5.57 0.73
N VAL A 139 -15.57 -4.27 0.78
CA VAL A 139 -15.99 -3.28 -0.24
C VAL A 139 -15.41 -3.64 -1.61
N ASN A 140 -14.22 -4.23 -1.65
CA ASN A 140 -13.57 -4.67 -2.88
C ASN A 140 -14.38 -5.72 -3.65
N SER A 141 -15.09 -6.63 -2.99
CA SER A 141 -15.78 -7.74 -3.68
C SER A 141 -16.98 -8.35 -2.95
N ALA A 142 -16.93 -8.52 -1.62
CA ALA A 142 -17.98 -9.24 -0.88
C ALA A 142 -19.30 -8.46 -0.78
N LEU A 143 -19.24 -7.12 -0.77
CA LEU A 143 -20.44 -6.28 -0.79
C LEU A 143 -20.95 -6.14 -2.24
N PRO A 144 -22.23 -6.47 -2.50
CA PRO A 144 -22.85 -6.21 -3.80
C PRO A 144 -22.81 -4.72 -4.15
N HIS A 145 -22.65 -4.40 -5.43
CA HIS A 145 -22.70 -3.03 -5.90
C HIS A 145 -23.42 -3.00 -7.26
N PRO A 146 -24.37 -2.08 -7.49
CA PRO A 146 -25.21 -2.10 -8.69
C PRO A 146 -24.46 -1.77 -9.99
N LYS A 147 -23.40 -0.96 -9.89
CA LYS A 147 -22.63 -0.46 -11.05
C LYS A 147 -21.20 -0.98 -11.15
N HIS A 148 -20.39 -0.78 -10.10
CA HIS A 148 -18.96 -1.07 -10.14
C HIS A 148 -18.65 -2.54 -9.77
N PRO A 149 -18.01 -3.32 -10.66
CA PRO A 149 -17.62 -4.70 -10.37
C PRO A 149 -16.58 -4.76 -9.24
N GLY A 150 -16.45 -5.92 -8.60
CA GLY A 150 -15.43 -6.13 -7.57
C GLY A 150 -14.04 -6.39 -8.16
N TYR A 151 -13.01 -6.26 -7.33
CA TYR A 151 -11.61 -6.53 -7.70
C TYR A 151 -10.93 -7.45 -6.69
N ARG A 152 -9.85 -8.10 -7.13
CA ARG A 152 -9.02 -8.98 -6.30
C ARG A 152 -8.11 -8.17 -5.39
N ALA A 153 -8.08 -8.52 -4.11
CA ALA A 153 -7.17 -7.93 -3.12
C ALA A 153 -6.43 -9.05 -2.37
N THR A 154 -5.10 -9.07 -2.45
CA THR A 154 -4.27 -10.14 -1.85
C THR A 154 -3.30 -9.54 -0.85
N GLY A 155 -3.39 -9.98 0.42
CA GLY A 155 -2.54 -9.49 1.50
C GLY A 155 -1.35 -10.39 1.80
N GLY A 156 -0.26 -9.82 2.30
CA GLY A 156 0.87 -10.55 2.90
C GLY A 156 2.26 -10.17 2.46
N TYR A 157 2.36 -9.28 1.49
CA TYR A 157 3.63 -8.90 0.90
C TYR A 157 4.37 -7.96 1.85
N MET A 158 5.51 -8.38 2.38
CA MET A 158 6.24 -7.60 3.39
C MET A 158 5.37 -7.22 4.61
N ARG A 159 4.47 -8.13 5.02
CA ARG A 159 3.52 -7.89 6.12
C ARG A 159 4.23 -7.43 7.40
N GLU A 160 5.31 -8.12 7.75
CA GLU A 160 6.05 -7.88 8.98
C GLU A 160 6.64 -6.47 8.98
N ASP A 161 7.23 -6.05 7.86
CA ASP A 161 7.78 -4.70 7.69
C ASP A 161 6.70 -3.63 7.75
N ALA A 162 5.55 -3.85 7.09
CA ALA A 162 4.40 -2.96 7.15
C ALA A 162 3.84 -2.80 8.58
N ILE A 163 3.80 -3.88 9.37
CA ILE A 163 3.42 -3.82 10.78
C ILE A 163 4.48 -3.05 11.59
N MET A 164 5.76 -3.30 11.35
CA MET A 164 6.84 -2.68 12.10
C MET A 164 6.89 -1.17 11.88
N ILE A 165 6.72 -0.69 10.65
CA ILE A 165 6.71 0.75 10.38
C ILE A 165 5.50 1.45 11.02
N LEU A 166 4.31 0.84 11.00
CA LEU A 166 3.15 1.35 11.74
C LEU A 166 3.40 1.42 13.25
N ARG A 167 4.02 0.38 13.83
CA ARG A 167 4.36 0.37 15.26
C ARG A 167 5.38 1.47 15.59
N ARG A 168 6.39 1.69 14.74
CA ARG A 168 7.33 2.82 14.84
C ARG A 168 6.59 4.15 14.84
N PHE A 169 5.58 4.34 13.99
CA PHE A 169 4.76 5.56 14.03
C PHE A 169 3.98 5.71 15.34
N TYR A 170 3.30 4.67 15.83
CA TYR A 170 2.44 4.81 17.01
C TYR A 170 3.17 5.03 18.34
N ILE A 171 4.46 4.71 18.42
CA ILE A 171 5.31 5.07 19.56
C ILE A 171 5.79 6.53 19.50
N THR A 172 5.83 7.15 18.31
CA THR A 172 6.16 8.57 18.20
C THR A 172 5.04 9.45 18.78
N GLU A 173 5.45 10.59 19.35
CA GLU A 173 4.54 11.61 19.84
C GLU A 173 4.04 12.44 18.67
N ASN A 174 2.72 12.66 18.61
CA ASN A 174 2.15 13.57 17.62
C ASN A 174 2.27 14.99 18.17
N THR A 175 3.32 15.71 17.75
CA THR A 175 3.57 17.10 18.13
C THR A 175 2.54 18.07 17.53
N ASN A 176 1.78 17.64 16.51
CA ASN A 176 0.73 18.45 15.90
C ASN A 176 -0.61 18.35 16.65
N ALA A 177 -0.72 17.52 17.68
CA ALA A 177 -1.93 17.44 18.49
C ALA A 177 -2.10 18.71 19.35
N PRO A 178 -3.33 19.26 19.51
CA PRO A 178 -3.57 20.46 20.32
C PRO A 178 -3.11 20.33 21.77
N VAL A 179 -3.17 19.09 22.31
CA VAL A 179 -2.60 18.72 23.60
C VAL A 179 -1.77 17.45 23.37
N PRO A 180 -0.43 17.57 23.24
CA PRO A 180 0.44 16.41 23.08
C PRO A 180 0.34 15.50 24.30
N LYS A 181 0.01 14.23 24.10
CA LYS A 181 0.06 13.22 25.16
C LYS A 181 1.43 12.54 25.09
N SER A 182 2.19 12.59 26.18
CA SER A 182 3.47 11.90 26.22
C SER A 182 3.27 10.39 26.07
N LYS A 183 4.13 9.78 25.26
CA LYS A 183 4.16 8.33 25.02
C LYS A 183 5.47 7.69 25.48
N ALA A 184 6.25 8.38 26.32
CA ALA A 184 7.57 7.95 26.78
C ALA A 184 7.63 6.50 27.33
N ASN A 185 6.53 5.99 27.88
CA ASN A 185 6.46 4.63 28.45
C ASN A 185 6.06 3.54 27.44
N ARG A 186 5.84 3.86 26.16
CA ARG A 186 5.45 2.86 25.15
C ARG A 186 6.69 2.15 24.59
N VAL A 187 6.82 0.86 24.90
CA VAL A 187 7.84 -0.01 24.33
C VAL A 187 7.40 -0.52 22.96
N LEU A 188 8.30 -0.45 21.97
CA LEU A 188 8.10 -1.06 20.66
C LEU A 188 8.05 -2.58 20.81
N LYS A 189 6.88 -3.18 20.56
CA LYS A 189 6.77 -4.64 20.46
C LYS A 189 7.33 -5.07 19.12
N THR A 190 8.33 -5.94 19.11
CA THR A 190 8.96 -6.48 17.89
C THR A 190 8.34 -7.81 17.47
N ASP A 191 7.71 -8.54 18.39
CA ASP A 191 7.07 -9.81 18.08
C ASP A 191 5.81 -9.62 17.22
N ILE A 192 5.76 -10.28 16.08
CA ILE A 192 4.61 -10.27 15.18
C ILE A 192 4.04 -11.69 15.14
N PRO A 193 2.79 -11.90 15.60
CA PRO A 193 2.15 -13.20 15.54
C PRO A 193 2.06 -13.71 14.09
N SER A 194 2.27 -15.03 13.94
CA SER A 194 2.07 -15.74 12.68
C SER A 194 0.63 -15.59 12.18
N ARG A 195 0.43 -15.64 10.87
CA ARG A 195 -0.89 -15.67 10.23
C ARG A 195 -1.77 -16.83 10.72
N LEU A 196 -1.16 -17.91 11.18
CA LEU A 196 -1.83 -19.11 11.68
C LEU A 196 -2.23 -19.01 13.15
N SER A 197 -1.82 -17.94 13.84
CA SER A 197 -2.21 -17.72 15.23
C SER A 197 -3.68 -17.29 15.29
N PRO A 198 -4.51 -17.91 16.16
CA PRO A 198 -5.90 -17.49 16.31
C PRO A 198 -5.97 -16.01 16.71
N LYS A 199 -6.83 -15.22 16.03
CA LYS A 199 -7.06 -13.82 16.41
C LYS A 199 -7.51 -13.80 17.88
N PRO A 200 -6.86 -13.01 18.76
CA PRO A 200 -7.37 -12.82 20.10
C PRO A 200 -8.79 -12.25 20.00
N GLN A 201 -9.75 -12.89 20.67
CA GLN A 201 -11.12 -12.37 20.75
C GLN A 201 -11.06 -10.99 21.40
N ALA A 202 -11.65 -10.00 20.74
CA ALA A 202 -11.81 -8.67 21.32
C ALA A 202 -12.68 -8.80 22.58
N ALA A 203 -12.17 -8.29 23.71
CA ALA A 203 -12.90 -8.17 24.96
C ALA A 203 -13.83 -6.94 24.94
#